data_AF-A0A5J4VF15-F1
#
_entry.id   AF-A0A5J4VF15-F1
#
_cell.length_a   1.000
_cell.length_b   1.000
_cell.length_c   1.000
_cell.angle_alpha   90.00
_cell.angle_beta   90.00
_cell.angle_gamma   90.00
#
_symmetry.space_group_name_H-M   'P 1'
#
loop_
_entity.id
_entity.type
_entity.pdbx_description
1 polymer ?
#
loop_
_entity_poly.entity_id
_entity_poly.type
_entity_poly.pdbx_seq_one_letter_code
_entity_poly.pdbx_strand_id
1 'polypeptide(L)'
;SGLHSHKLPKTRDRTVCPRATFFDWLKRIDNKHGRSIRDNKYRALWWNEDITIPTIKSHISLRLKKLLDMMGIKEKQVYSFRHSAATQLVVMGLDEMLLNTYTGHARNSKSTNEYYVFAERLKDNEIATKLSDIRGKVKYNPISSTQQR
;
A
#
# COMPACT_ATOMS: atom_id res chain seq x y z
N SER A 1 -8.58 16.15 -23.52
CA SER A 1 -8.59 15.69 -22.11
C SER A 1 -7.28 15.00 -21.80
N GLY A 2 -6.32 15.72 -21.20
CA GLY A 2 -4.97 15.21 -20.97
C GLY A 2 -4.90 14.39 -19.68
N LEU A 3 -4.64 13.10 -19.81
CA LEU A 3 -4.20 12.25 -18.69
C LEU A 3 -2.85 12.80 -18.22
N HIS A 4 -2.87 13.63 -17.18
CA HIS A 4 -1.67 14.06 -16.49
C HIS A 4 -0.97 12.79 -16.00
N SER A 5 0.17 12.46 -16.62
CA SER A 5 0.96 11.32 -16.21
C SER A 5 1.58 11.64 -14.84
N HIS A 6 0.88 11.26 -13.77
CA HIS A 6 1.42 11.32 -12.42
C HIS A 6 2.65 10.40 -12.36
N LYS A 7 3.83 10.98 -12.52
CA LYS A 7 5.10 10.27 -12.47
C LYS A 7 5.30 9.86 -11.02
N LEU A 8 4.97 8.60 -10.70
CA LEU A 8 5.19 8.06 -9.36
C LEU A 8 6.67 8.22 -8.99
N PRO A 9 7.01 8.80 -7.82
CA PRO A 9 8.38 8.92 -7.40
C PRO A 9 8.99 7.52 -7.33
N LYS A 10 10.08 7.31 -8.06
CA LYS A 10 10.81 6.04 -8.00
C LYS A 10 11.42 5.94 -6.62
N THR A 11 11.02 4.93 -5.86
CA THR A 11 11.67 4.60 -4.59
C THR A 11 13.16 4.34 -4.83
N ARG A 12 14.02 4.96 -4.01
CA ARG A 12 15.48 4.71 -4.01
C ARG A 12 15.79 3.38 -3.31
N ASP A 13 14.91 2.95 -2.40
CA ASP A 13 15.03 1.67 -1.74
C ASP A 13 14.53 0.56 -2.69
N ARG A 14 15.46 -0.29 -3.08
CA ARG A 14 15.22 -1.41 -3.99
C ARG A 14 14.29 -2.46 -3.37
N THR A 15 14.26 -2.61 -2.05
CA THR A 15 13.45 -3.64 -1.35
C THR A 15 11.95 -3.40 -1.47
N VAL A 16 11.55 -2.13 -1.57
CA VAL A 16 10.15 -1.71 -1.74
C VAL A 16 9.79 -1.41 -3.20
N CYS A 17 10.73 -1.55 -4.14
CA CYS A 17 10.50 -1.28 -5.56
C CYS A 17 9.76 -2.44 -6.24
N PRO A 18 8.48 -2.29 -6.63
CA PRO A 18 7.71 -3.41 -7.17
C PRO A 18 8.35 -4.01 -8.44
N ARG A 19 8.95 -3.15 -9.28
CA ARG A 19 9.66 -3.57 -10.49
C ARG A 19 10.89 -4.42 -10.16
N ALA A 20 11.73 -3.97 -9.22
CA ALA A 20 12.92 -4.71 -8.85
C ALA A 20 12.55 -6.05 -8.20
N THR A 21 11.62 -6.04 -7.25
CA THR A 21 11.11 -7.24 -6.58
C THR A 21 10.54 -8.25 -7.58
N PHE A 22 9.78 -7.79 -8.58
CA PHE A 22 9.24 -8.66 -9.62
C PHE A 22 10.33 -9.33 -10.47
N PHE A 23 11.31 -8.57 -10.99
CA PHE A 23 12.39 -9.14 -11.79
C PHE A 23 13.33 -10.03 -10.96
N ASP A 24 13.61 -9.67 -9.71
CA ASP A 24 14.40 -10.50 -8.80
C ASP A 24 13.68 -11.82 -8.48
N TRP A 25 12.34 -11.79 -8.32
CA TRP A 25 11.51 -12.99 -8.18
C TRP A 25 11.52 -13.86 -9.45
N LEU A 26 11.35 -13.27 -10.63
CA LEU A 26 11.45 -13.99 -11.91
C LEU A 26 12.81 -14.67 -12.06
N LYS A 27 13.91 -13.96 -11.76
CA LYS A 27 15.26 -14.53 -11.83
C LYS A 27 15.43 -15.74 -10.89
N ARG A 28 14.87 -15.68 -9.67
CA ARG A 28 14.90 -16.81 -8.73
C ARG A 28 14.14 -18.03 -9.26
N ILE A 29 13.03 -17.78 -9.95
CA ILE A 29 12.23 -18.83 -10.60
C ILE A 29 13.03 -19.51 -11.71
N ASP A 30 13.60 -18.72 -12.60
CA ASP A 30 14.39 -19.17 -13.75
C ASP A 30 15.56 -20.05 -13.26
N ASN A 31 16.28 -19.56 -12.24
CA ASN A 31 17.38 -20.28 -11.61
C ASN A 31 16.95 -21.59 -10.91
N LYS A 32 15.81 -21.60 -10.21
CA LYS A 32 15.36 -22.78 -9.43
C LYS A 32 14.92 -23.93 -10.33
N HIS A 33 14.25 -23.62 -11.44
CA HIS A 33 13.62 -24.63 -12.29
C HIS A 33 14.42 -24.94 -13.55
N GLY A 34 15.53 -24.23 -13.81
CA GLY A 34 16.33 -24.38 -15.02
C GLY A 34 15.55 -24.11 -16.30
N ARG A 35 14.38 -23.46 -16.19
CA ARG A 35 13.49 -23.15 -17.30
C ARG A 35 13.64 -21.68 -17.62
N SER A 36 13.99 -21.40 -18.87
CA SER A 36 13.82 -20.06 -19.40
C SER A 36 12.34 -19.69 -19.31
N ILE A 37 12.01 -18.62 -18.58
CA ILE A 37 10.68 -17.97 -18.65
C ILE A 37 10.46 -17.31 -20.04
N ARG A 38 11.10 -17.81 -21.10
CA ARG A 38 10.83 -17.44 -22.49
C ARG A 38 9.61 -18.15 -23.05
N ASP A 39 9.21 -19.28 -22.48
CA ASP A 39 8.00 -19.96 -22.94
C ASP A 39 6.79 -19.16 -22.45
N ASN A 40 6.08 -18.53 -23.40
CA ASN A 40 4.81 -17.77 -23.29
C ASN A 40 3.65 -18.53 -22.57
N LYS A 41 3.93 -19.64 -21.90
CA LYS A 41 2.98 -20.43 -21.12
C LYS A 41 2.62 -19.75 -19.79
N TYR A 42 3.45 -18.82 -19.31
CA TYR A 42 3.26 -18.12 -18.04
C TYR A 42 2.30 -16.92 -18.15
N ARG A 43 1.04 -17.16 -18.52
CA ARG A 43 0.00 -16.10 -18.56
C ARG A 43 -0.47 -15.62 -17.18
N ALA A 44 -0.19 -16.38 -16.12
CA ALA A 44 -0.52 -16.00 -14.76
C ALA A 44 0.69 -15.35 -14.07
N LEU A 45 0.45 -14.29 -13.30
CA LEU A 45 1.51 -13.62 -12.53
C LEU A 45 1.87 -14.40 -11.25
N TRP A 46 0.94 -15.22 -10.75
CA TRP A 46 1.05 -15.89 -9.45
C TRP A 46 0.99 -17.40 -9.64
N TRP A 47 2.08 -18.09 -9.32
CA TRP A 47 2.20 -19.55 -9.42
C TRP A 47 2.48 -20.19 -8.06
N ASN A 48 2.14 -21.48 -7.93
CA ASN A 48 2.59 -22.29 -6.81
C ASN A 48 4.12 -22.42 -6.80
N GLU A 49 4.69 -22.96 -5.72
CA GLU A 49 6.16 -23.02 -5.52
C GLU A 49 6.90 -23.85 -6.57
N ASP A 50 6.17 -24.76 -7.22
CA ASP A 50 6.64 -25.64 -8.29
C ASP A 50 6.37 -25.07 -9.69
N ILE A 51 5.65 -23.94 -9.77
CA ILE A 51 5.38 -23.20 -11.00
C ILE A 51 4.69 -24.06 -12.06
N THR A 52 3.85 -24.97 -11.58
CA THR A 52 3.08 -25.91 -12.39
C THR A 52 1.66 -25.43 -12.60
N ILE A 53 1.08 -24.71 -11.63
CA ILE A 53 -0.32 -24.27 -11.65
C ILE A 53 -0.42 -22.82 -11.15
N PRO A 54 -1.26 -21.98 -11.79
CA PRO A 54 -1.60 -20.68 -11.25
C PRO A 54 -2.15 -20.78 -9.83
N THR A 55 -1.74 -19.87 -8.95
CA THR A 55 -2.20 -19.88 -7.56
C THR A 55 -3.66 -19.45 -7.48
N ILE A 56 -4.47 -20.25 -6.78
CA ILE A 56 -5.88 -19.92 -6.50
C ILE A 56 -5.95 -18.80 -5.45
N LYS A 57 -6.95 -17.93 -5.54
CA LYS A 57 -7.18 -16.78 -4.64
C LYS A 57 -7.07 -17.14 -3.15
N SER A 58 -7.57 -18.30 -2.73
CA SER A 58 -7.52 -18.77 -1.34
C SER A 58 -6.08 -18.89 -0.81
N HIS A 59 -5.16 -19.43 -1.61
CA HIS A 59 -3.75 -19.54 -1.24
C HIS A 59 -3.06 -18.17 -1.15
N ILE A 60 -3.40 -17.24 -2.05
CA ILE A 60 -2.91 -15.86 -1.99
C ILE A 60 -3.39 -15.19 -0.70
N SER A 61 -4.69 -15.31 -0.39
CA SER A 61 -5.27 -14.78 0.85
C SER A 61 -4.59 -15.35 2.10
N LEU A 62 -4.31 -16.66 2.13
CA LEU A 62 -3.63 -17.29 3.26
C LEU A 62 -2.20 -16.75 3.44
N ARG A 63 -1.44 -16.60 2.35
CA ARG A 63 -0.09 -16.02 2.39
C ARG A 63 -0.10 -14.57 2.87
N LEU A 64 -1.03 -13.76 2.39
CA LEU A 64 -1.19 -12.37 2.83
C LEU A 64 -1.60 -12.27 4.30
N LYS A 65 -2.45 -13.19 4.78
CA LYS A 65 -2.81 -13.25 6.20
C LYS A 65 -1.61 -13.61 7.08
N LYS A 66 -0.83 -14.63 6.71
CA LYS A 66 0.42 -14.98 7.41
C LYS A 66 1.41 -13.81 7.44
N LEU A 67 1.50 -13.04 6.35
CA LEU A 67 2.34 -11.85 6.31
C LEU A 67 1.88 -10.77 7.30
N LEU A 68 0.58 -10.50 7.39
CA LEU A 68 0.03 -9.56 8.37
C LEU A 68 0.34 -10.00 9.81
N ASP A 69 0.16 -11.29 10.09
CA ASP A 69 0.42 -11.85 11.41
C ASP A 69 1.92 -11.78 11.76
N MET A 70 2.81 -12.09 10.81
CA MET A 70 4.27 -11.97 10.97
C MET A 70 4.71 -10.52 11.22
N MET A 71 4.05 -9.55 10.59
CA MET A 71 4.33 -8.12 10.80
C MET A 71 3.71 -7.59 12.11
N GLY A 72 3.04 -8.43 12.90
CA GLY A 72 2.37 -8.02 14.14
C GLY A 72 1.11 -7.17 13.90
N ILE A 73 0.61 -7.09 12.67
CA ILE A 73 -0.58 -6.31 12.31
C ILE A 73 -1.82 -7.16 12.63
N LYS A 74 -2.23 -7.11 13.89
CA LYS A 74 -3.41 -7.80 14.40
C LYS A 74 -4.69 -7.19 13.82
N GLU A 75 -5.77 -7.99 13.80
CA GLU A 75 -7.14 -7.59 13.42
C GLU A 75 -7.37 -7.16 11.97
N LYS A 76 -6.32 -6.98 11.16
CA LYS A 76 -6.46 -6.69 9.73
C LYS A 76 -6.69 -7.96 8.92
N GLN A 77 -7.50 -7.80 7.88
CA GLN A 77 -7.80 -8.84 6.90
C GLN A 77 -7.10 -8.52 5.58
N VAL A 78 -7.06 -9.51 4.67
CA VAL A 78 -6.56 -9.30 3.31
C VAL A 78 -7.33 -8.18 2.59
N TYR A 79 -8.61 -8.02 2.89
CA TYR A 79 -9.44 -6.94 2.36
C TYR A 79 -8.95 -5.54 2.76
N SER A 80 -8.24 -5.42 3.89
CA SER A 80 -7.69 -4.15 4.35
C SER A 80 -6.68 -3.56 3.36
N PHE A 81 -5.94 -4.37 2.60
CA PHE A 81 -5.05 -3.87 1.54
C PHE A 81 -5.81 -3.12 0.44
N ARG A 82 -6.94 -3.69 -0.01
CA ARG A 82 -7.80 -3.06 -1.02
C ARG A 82 -8.35 -1.74 -0.51
N HIS A 83 -8.83 -1.73 0.72
CA HIS A 83 -9.38 -0.54 1.35
C HIS A 83 -8.33 0.56 1.48
N SER A 84 -7.13 0.24 1.96
CA SER A 84 -6.03 1.20 2.08
C SER A 84 -5.60 1.75 0.72
N ALA A 85 -5.52 0.91 -0.32
CA ALA A 85 -5.19 1.36 -1.67
C ALA A 85 -6.25 2.32 -2.23
N ALA A 86 -7.53 1.99 -2.09
CA ALA A 86 -8.64 2.86 -2.51
C ALA A 86 -8.62 4.21 -1.77
N THR A 87 -8.42 4.21 -0.44
CA THR A 87 -8.26 5.44 0.34
C THR A 87 -7.08 6.29 -0.14
N GLN A 88 -5.93 5.68 -0.45
CA GLN A 88 -4.77 6.42 -0.98
C GLN A 88 -5.05 7.03 -2.36
N LEU A 89 -5.80 6.34 -3.23
CA LEU A 89 -6.23 6.89 -4.52
C LEU A 89 -7.15 8.11 -4.34
N VAL A 90 -8.05 8.08 -3.33
CA VAL A 90 -8.85 9.26 -2.97
C VAL A 90 -7.97 10.42 -2.51
N VAL A 91 -6.98 10.16 -1.66
CA VAL A 91 -6.01 11.18 -1.21
C VAL A 91 -5.25 11.80 -2.39
N MET A 92 -4.95 11.00 -3.42
CA MET A 92 -4.35 11.47 -4.68
C MET A 92 -5.31 12.25 -5.59
N GLY A 93 -6.60 12.37 -5.22
CA GLY A 93 -7.61 13.11 -5.97
C GLY A 93 -8.22 12.32 -7.13
N LEU A 94 -8.19 10.99 -7.09
CA LEU A 94 -8.87 10.16 -8.09
C LEU A 94 -10.39 10.40 -8.04
N ASP A 95 -11.03 10.59 -9.19
CA ASP A 95 -12.48 10.79 -9.24
C ASP A 95 -13.26 9.53 -8.85
N GLU A 96 -14.48 9.74 -8.40
CA GLU A 96 -15.34 8.66 -7.88
C GLU A 96 -15.65 7.59 -8.93
N MET A 97 -15.79 7.96 -10.20
CA MET A 97 -16.12 7.01 -11.27
C MET A 97 -14.92 6.08 -11.54
N LEU A 98 -13.71 6.62 -11.61
CA LEU A 98 -12.49 5.83 -11.74
C LEU A 98 -12.23 4.99 -10.49
N LEU A 99 -12.48 5.55 -9.30
CA LEU A 99 -12.38 4.81 -8.05
C LEU A 99 -13.35 3.62 -8.00
N ASN A 100 -14.61 3.84 -8.36
CA ASN A 100 -15.63 2.78 -8.43
C ASN A 100 -15.24 1.70 -9.45
N THR A 101 -14.62 2.08 -10.56
CA THR A 101 -14.08 1.13 -11.54
C THR A 101 -12.94 0.30 -10.95
N TYR A 102 -12.00 0.94 -10.25
CA TYR A 102 -10.88 0.26 -9.57
C TYR A 102 -11.37 -0.71 -8.47
N THR A 103 -12.38 -0.31 -7.70
CA THR A 103 -12.98 -1.11 -6.63
C THR A 103 -14.10 -2.02 -7.12
N GLY A 104 -14.42 -2.05 -8.41
CA GLY A 104 -15.53 -2.84 -8.94
C GLY A 104 -16.88 -2.56 -8.25
N HIS A 105 -17.05 -1.34 -7.73
CA HIS A 105 -18.27 -0.89 -7.08
C HIS A 105 -19.26 -0.33 -8.11
N ALA A 106 -20.55 -0.46 -7.81
CA ALA A 106 -21.59 0.21 -8.58
C ALA A 106 -21.48 1.74 -8.44
N ARG A 107 -22.01 2.47 -9.43
CA ARG A 107 -21.80 3.93 -9.62
C ARG A 107 -22.22 4.82 -8.43
N ASN A 108 -23.02 4.31 -7.50
CA ASN A 108 -23.47 5.04 -6.29
C ASN A 108 -23.31 4.17 -5.03
N SER A 109 -22.25 3.36 -4.98
CA SER A 109 -22.03 2.45 -3.87
C SER A 109 -21.82 3.23 -2.57
N LYS A 110 -22.65 2.97 -1.56
CA LYS A 110 -22.54 3.61 -0.24
C LYS A 110 -21.15 3.40 0.40
N SER A 111 -20.51 2.27 0.10
CA SER A 111 -19.15 1.94 0.57
C SER A 111 -18.06 2.85 0.00
N THR A 112 -18.31 3.53 -1.13
CA THR A 112 -17.34 4.48 -1.69
C THR A 112 -17.20 5.72 -0.82
N ASN A 113 -18.27 6.12 -0.11
CA ASN A 113 -18.22 7.21 0.85
C ASN A 113 -17.26 6.93 2.03
N GLU A 114 -17.09 5.67 2.40
CA GLU A 114 -16.16 5.28 3.47
C GLU A 114 -14.72 5.67 3.11
N TYR A 115 -14.31 5.53 1.85
CA TYR A 115 -12.96 5.90 1.42
C TYR A 115 -12.67 7.39 1.60
N TYR A 116 -13.66 8.26 1.35
CA TYR A 116 -13.54 9.70 1.56
C TYR A 116 -13.40 10.05 3.04
N VAL A 117 -14.24 9.45 3.90
CA VAL A 117 -14.14 9.63 5.37
C VAL A 117 -12.77 9.20 5.88
N PHE A 118 -12.26 8.06 5.40
CA PHE A 118 -10.92 7.59 5.77
C PHE A 118 -9.81 8.49 5.21
N ALA A 119 -9.96 9.06 4.01
CA ALA A 119 -8.99 9.96 3.42
C ALA A 119 -8.87 11.27 4.23
N GLU A 120 -9.99 11.86 4.65
CA GLU A 120 -9.99 13.04 5.52
C GLU A 120 -9.33 12.73 6.87
N ARG A 121 -9.71 11.62 7.52
CA ARG A 121 -9.06 11.18 8.77
C ARG A 121 -7.57 10.93 8.60
N LEU A 122 -7.13 10.46 7.44
CA LEU A 122 -5.71 10.23 7.16
C LEU A 122 -4.93 11.55 7.13
N LYS A 123 -5.50 12.60 6.53
CA LYS A 123 -4.92 13.95 6.52
C LYS A 123 -4.83 14.52 7.94
N ASP A 124 -5.90 14.39 8.71
CA ASP A 124 -5.94 14.84 10.11
C ASP A 124 -4.87 14.14 10.96
N ASN A 125 -4.73 12.82 10.78
CA ASN A 125 -3.71 12.04 11.48
C ASN A 125 -2.28 12.43 11.08
N GLU A 126 -2.04 12.79 9.81
CA GLU A 126 -0.73 13.29 9.35
C GLU A 126 -0.39 14.63 10.01
N ILE A 127 -1.37 15.53 10.14
CA ILE A 127 -1.20 16.80 10.85
C ILE A 127 -0.93 16.55 12.34
N ALA A 128 -1.72 15.68 12.97
CA ALA A 128 -1.56 15.33 14.37
C ALA A 128 -0.18 14.72 14.69
N THR A 129 0.33 13.85 13.83
CA THR A 129 1.68 13.27 13.99
C THR A 129 2.77 14.34 13.87
N LYS A 130 2.70 15.22 12.87
CA LYS A 130 3.64 16.35 12.74
C LYS A 130 3.62 17.25 13.97
N LEU A 131 2.44 17.55 14.54
CA LEU A 131 2.30 18.35 15.76
C LEU A 131 2.88 17.63 17.00
N SER A 132 2.66 16.32 17.12
CA SER A 132 3.23 15.49 18.19
C SER A 132 4.77 15.52 18.17
N ASP A 133 5.37 15.43 16.98
CA ASP A 133 6.82 15.48 16.80
C ASP A 133 7.42 16.84 17.19
N ILE A 134 6.69 17.93 16.96
CA ILE A 134 7.11 19.28 17.40
C ILE A 134 7.06 19.38 18.92
N ARG A 135 5.99 18.88 19.56
CA ARG A 135 5.84 18.92 21.02
C ARG A 135 6.94 18.13 21.75
N GLY A 136 7.40 17.01 21.18
CA GLY A 136 8.54 16.26 21.71
C GLY A 136 9.89 16.97 21.58
N LYS A 137 10.02 17.93 20.65
CA LYS A 137 11.24 18.71 20.41
C LYS A 137 11.30 20.04 21.15
N VAL A 138 10.16 20.59 21.58
CA VAL A 138 10.14 21.78 22.44
C VAL A 138 10.53 21.36 23.87
N LYS A 139 11.84 21.39 24.15
CA LYS A 139 12.33 21.47 25.53
C LYS A 139 11.77 22.77 26.11
N TYR A 140 10.84 22.67 27.04
CA TYR A 140 10.38 23.82 27.82
C TYR A 140 11.61 24.44 28.49
N ASN A 141 12.04 25.61 28.03
CA ASN A 141 12.88 26.48 28.85
C ASN A 141 11.92 27.11 29.88
N PRO A 142 12.00 26.74 31.17
CA PRO A 142 11.25 27.48 32.17
C PRO A 142 11.79 28.91 32.15
N ILE A 143 10.93 29.86 31.85
CA ILE A 143 11.25 31.28 31.94
C ILE A 143 11.56 31.54 33.41
N SER A 144 12.84 31.70 33.74
CA SER A 144 13.29 32.05 35.08
C SER A 144 12.69 33.40 35.44
N SER A 145 11.76 33.41 36.40
CA SER A 145 11.22 34.64 36.98
C SER A 145 12.37 35.43 37.60
N THR A 146 12.79 36.52 36.96
CA THR A 146 13.64 37.53 37.59
C THR A 146 12.84 38.16 38.73
N GLN A 147 13.16 37.77 39.97
CA GLN A 147 12.81 38.58 41.13
C GLN A 147 13.58 39.89 41.01
N GLN A 148 12.84 41.00 40.83
CA GLN A 148 13.37 42.33 41.02
C GLN A 148 13.62 42.57 42.52
N ARG A 149 14.73 43.29 42.74
CA ARG A 149 15.43 43.51 44.00
C ARG A 149 14.70 44.48 44.92
#